data_AF-A0AAW8KSH2-F1
#
_entry.id   AF-A0AAW8KSH2-F1
#
_cell.length_a   1.000
_cell.length_b   1.000
_cell.length_c   1.000
_cell.angle_alpha   90.00
_cell.angle_beta   90.00
_cell.angle_gamma   90.00
#
_symmetry.space_group_name_H-M   'P 1'
#
loop_
_entity.id
_entity.type
_entity.pdbx_description
1 polymer ?
#
loop_
_entity_poly.entity_id
_entity_poly.type
_entity_poly.pdbx_seq_one_letter_code
_entity_poly.pdbx_strand_id
1 'polypeptide(L)' 'FPIALTIGVKGFQQLLAGAHAIDEHFQHTSFEQNIPVLMALLGIWNNNFLNIQTHAVLPYDGRLKYFAAYLQQL' A
#
# COMPACT_ATOMS: atom_id res chain seq x y z
N PHE A 1 3.50 -9.17 17.15
CA PHE A 1 4.41 -8.94 18.27
C PHE A 1 5.84 -8.53 17.92
N PRO A 2 6.57 -9.15 16.94
CA PRO A 2 7.99 -8.85 16.77
C PRO A 2 8.26 -7.38 16.44
N ILE A 3 7.44 -6.73 15.62
CA ILE A 3 7.57 -5.31 15.28
C ILE A 3 7.49 -4.44 16.54
N ALA A 4 6.49 -4.65 17.40
CA ALA A 4 6.33 -3.89 18.64
C ALA A 4 7.49 -4.07 19.62
N LEU A 5 8.14 -5.25 19.63
CA LEU A 5 9.36 -5.48 20.39
C LEU A 5 10.56 -4.72 19.81
N THR A 6 10.64 -4.57 18.49
CA THR A 6 11.75 -3.89 17.81
C THR A 6 11.66 -2.36 17.86
N ILE A 7 10.47 -1.79 17.62
CA ILE A 7 10.28 -0.32 17.53
C ILE A 7 9.54 0.27 18.75
N GLY A 8 9.27 -0.55 19.75
CA GLY A 8 8.50 -0.18 20.94
C GLY A 8 6.99 -0.07 20.67
N VAL A 9 6.20 -0.10 21.75
CA VAL A 9 4.73 -0.02 21.69
C VAL A 9 4.28 1.30 21.05
N LYS A 10 4.94 2.43 21.38
CA LYS A 10 4.61 3.73 20.80
C LYS A 10 4.83 3.78 19.29
N GLY A 11 5.95 3.25 18.80
CA GLY A 11 6.23 3.18 17.35
C GLY A 11 5.25 2.26 16.64
N PHE A 12 4.88 1.14 17.26
CA PHE A 12 3.86 0.25 16.72
C PHE A 12 2.47 0.88 16.66
N GLN A 13 2.08 1.66 17.68
CA GLN A 13 0.83 2.43 17.65
C GLN A 13 0.82 3.48 16.52
N GLN A 14 1.95 4.14 16.27
CA GLN A 14 2.06 5.08 15.13
C GLN A 14 1.91 4.38 13.78
N LEU A 15 2.50 3.19 13.63
CA LEU A 15 2.32 2.37 12.42
C LEU A 15 0.84 2.02 12.20
N LEU A 16 0.14 1.56 13.24
CA LEU A 16 -1.29 1.23 13.17
C LEU A 16 -2.15 2.47 12.90
N ALA A 17 -1.82 3.61 13.50
CA ALA A 17 -2.53 4.87 13.25
C ALA A 17 -2.39 5.31 11.78
N GLY A 18 -1.21 5.13 11.18
CA GLY A 18 -1.01 5.41 9.76
C GLY A 18 -1.83 4.49 8.85
N ALA A 19 -1.92 3.20 9.18
CA ALA A 19 -2.78 2.25 8.45
C ALA A 19 -4.25 2.65 8.56
N HIS A 20 -4.73 2.92 9.78
CA HIS A 20 -6.11 3.36 10.01
C HIS A 20 -6.45 4.66 9.27
N ALA A 21 -5.52 5.61 9.14
CA ALA A 21 -5.74 6.83 8.37
C ALA A 21 -5.99 6.53 6.87
N ILE A 22 -5.31 5.52 6.30
CA ILE A 22 -5.57 5.08 4.93
C ILE A 22 -6.91 4.35 4.82
N ASP A 23 -7.29 3.56 5.83
CA ASP A 23 -8.61 2.90 5.88
C ASP A 23 -9.74 3.93 5.89
N GLU A 24 -9.63 4.96 6.74
CA GLU A 24 -10.60 6.06 6.82
C GLU A 24 -10.67 6.85 5.49
N HIS A 25 -9.53 7.14 4.87
CA HIS A 25 -9.49 7.76 3.54
C HIS A 25 -10.17 6.89 2.49
N PHE A 26 -9.92 5.58 2.51
CA PHE A 26 -10.52 4.65 1.57
C PHE A 26 -12.05 4.59 1.73
N GLN A 27 -12.54 4.60 2.98
CA GLN A 27 -13.97 4.49 3.26
C GLN A 27 -14.75 5.77 2.96
N HIS A 28 -14.19 6.95 3.27
CA HIS A 28 -14.95 8.20 3.30
C HIS A 28 -14.65 9.15 2.12
N THR A 29 -13.54 8.98 1.41
CA THR A 29 -13.18 9.86 0.29
C THR A 29 -13.88 9.44 -0.99
N SER A 30 -14.47 10.42 -1.71
CA SER A 30 -15.06 10.23 -3.04
C SER A 30 -14.08 9.56 -4.01
N PHE A 31 -14.56 8.67 -4.88
CA PHE A 31 -13.70 7.84 -5.74
C PHE A 31 -12.67 8.61 -6.57
N GLU A 32 -13.04 9.79 -7.08
CA GLU A 32 -12.16 10.66 -7.89
C GLU A 32 -10.92 11.17 -7.13
N GLN A 33 -10.94 11.12 -5.80
CA GLN A 33 -9.84 11.54 -4.91
C GLN A 33 -9.32 10.38 -4.04
N ASN A 34 -9.84 9.17 -4.26
CA ASN A 34 -9.54 8.02 -3.43
C ASN A 34 -8.35 7.25 -3.99
N ILE A 35 -7.18 7.43 -3.35
CA ILE A 35 -5.90 6.92 -3.85
C ILE A 35 -5.93 5.39 -4.07
N PRO A 36 -6.36 4.56 -3.09
CA PRO A 36 -6.47 3.11 -3.33
C PRO A 36 -7.40 2.73 -4.48
N VAL A 37 -8.57 3.40 -4.61
CA VAL A 37 -9.53 3.12 -5.70
C VAL A 37 -8.92 3.48 -7.05
N LEU A 38 -8.31 4.66 -7.18
CA LEU A 38 -7.67 5.08 -8.43
C LEU A 38 -6.52 4.14 -8.82
N MET A 39 -5.70 3.70 -7.85
CA MET A 39 -4.63 2.73 -8.09
C MET A 39 -5.18 1.39 -8.60
N ALA A 40 -6.29 0.91 -8.01
CA ALA A 40 -6.95 -0.31 -8.46
C ALA A 40 -7.50 -0.18 -9.89
N LEU A 41 -8.15 0.94 -10.21
CA LEU A 41 -8.68 1.22 -11.55
C LEU A 41 -7.57 1.30 -12.60
N LEU A 42 -6.41 1.90 -12.27
CA LEU A 42 -5.25 1.90 -13.15
C LEU A 42 -4.71 0.49 -13.40
N GLY A 43 -4.70 -0.38 -12.38
CA GLY A 43 -4.36 -1.79 -12.52
C GLY A 43 -5.29 -2.52 -13.49
N ILE A 44 -6.61 -2.36 -13.30
CA ILE A 44 -7.64 -2.92 -14.19
C ILE A 44 -7.48 -2.37 -15.61
N TRP A 45 -7.25 -1.07 -15.77
CA TRP A 45 -7.06 -0.46 -17.09
C TRP A 45 -5.87 -1.06 -17.83
N ASN A 46 -4.71 -1.11 -17.18
CA ASN A 46 -3.48 -1.64 -17.76
C ASN A 46 -3.61 -3.12 -18.12
N ASN A 47 -4.22 -3.93 -17.24
CA ASN A 47 -4.36 -5.37 -17.46
C ASN A 47 -5.41 -5.68 -18.52
N ASN A 48 -6.64 -5.17 -18.36
CA ASN A 48 -7.80 -5.59 -19.17
C ASN A 48 -7.87 -4.89 -20.53
N PHE A 49 -7.40 -3.63 -20.64
CA PHE A 49 -7.56 -2.84 -21.86
C PHE A 49 -6.26 -2.66 -22.63
N LEU A 50 -5.13 -2.55 -21.92
CA LEU A 50 -3.81 -2.40 -22.56
C LEU A 50 -3.02 -3.71 -22.64
N ASN A 51 -3.54 -4.80 -22.07
CA ASN A 51 -2.89 -6.12 -22.00
C ASN A 51 -1.47 -6.08 -21.39
N ILE A 52 -1.25 -5.16 -20.44
CA ILE A 52 -0.02 -5.05 -19.63
C ILE A 52 -0.26 -5.83 -18.34
N GLN A 53 0.26 -7.05 -18.30
CA GLN A 53 -0.04 -8.01 -17.23
C GLN A 53 0.93 -7.94 -16.04
N THR A 54 2.04 -7.20 -16.20
CA THR A 54 3.07 -7.06 -15.17
C THR A 54 3.00 -5.69 -14.50
N HIS A 55 3.18 -5.68 -13.19
CA HIS A 55 3.29 -4.46 -12.39
C HIS A 55 4.63 -4.43 -11.67
N ALA A 56 5.47 -3.45 -11.99
CA ALA A 56 6.78 -3.28 -11.37
C ALA A 56 6.68 -2.32 -10.18
N VAL A 57 7.00 -2.81 -8.98
CA VAL A 57 7.12 -1.99 -7.77
C VAL A 57 8.60 -1.63 -7.58
N LEU A 58 8.94 -0.33 -7.66
CA LEU A 58 10.32 0.16 -7.63
C LEU A 58 10.54 1.17 -6.49
N PRO A 59 10.71 0.71 -5.23
CA PRO A 59 11.02 1.61 -4.13
C PRO A 59 12.44 2.16 -4.27
N TYR A 60 12.59 3.48 -4.21
CA TYR A 60 13.90 4.15 -4.30
C TYR A 60 14.69 4.10 -2.98
N ASP A 61 14.03 3.78 -1.87
CA ASP A 61 14.65 3.71 -0.56
C ASP A 61 15.09 2.28 -0.21
N GLY A 62 16.37 2.08 0.09
CA GLY A 62 16.93 0.78 0.45
C GLY A 62 16.31 0.14 1.70
N ARG A 63 15.67 0.92 2.57
CA ARG A 63 14.92 0.41 3.74
C ARG A 63 13.67 -0.37 3.31
N LEU A 64 13.17 -0.14 2.10
CA LEU A 64 12.01 -0.81 1.52
C LEU A 64 12.38 -2.02 0.64
N LYS A 65 13.61 -2.55 0.76
CA LYS A 65 14.09 -3.68 -0.08
C LYS A 65 13.21 -4.93 -0.05
N TYR A 66 12.45 -5.17 1.02
CA TYR A 66 11.52 -6.30 1.14
C TYR A 66 10.07 -5.94 0.81
N PHE A 67 9.79 -4.66 0.56
CA PHE A 67 8.43 -4.18 0.33
C PHE A 67 7.83 -4.77 -0.95
N ALA A 68 8.59 -4.76 -2.05
CA ALA A 68 8.12 -5.36 -3.31
C ALA A 68 7.84 -6.86 -3.17
N ALA A 69 8.71 -7.60 -2.45
CA ALA A 69 8.52 -9.02 -2.19
C ALA A 69 7.27 -9.30 -1.33
N TYR A 70 7.02 -8.45 -0.33
CA TYR A 70 5.79 -8.54 0.47
C TYR A 70 4.54 -8.30 -0.38
N LEU A 71 4.54 -7.26 -1.22
CA LEU A 71 3.41 -6.96 -2.11
C LEU A 71 3.14 -8.04 -3.16
N GLN A 72 4.17 -8.77 -3.59
CA GLN A 72 4.00 -9.86 -4.55
C GLN A 72 3.21 -11.04 -3.97
N GLN A 73 3.24 -11.24 -2.65
CA GLN A 73 2.49 -12.29 -1.97
C GLN A 73 1.04 -11.90 -1.66
N LEU A 74 0.79 -10.60 -1.47
CA LEU A 74 -0.50 -10.04 -1.07
C LEU A 74 -1.58 -10.30 -2.13
#